data_AF-A0A5E4I2Z9-F1
#
_entry.id   AF-A0A5E4I2Z9-F1
#
_cell.length_a   1.000
_cell.length_b   1.000
_cell.length_c   1.000
_cell.angle_alpha   90.00
_cell.angle_beta   90.00
_cell.angle_gamma   90.00
#
_symmetry.space_group_name_H-M   'P 1'
#
loop_
_entity.id
_entity.type
_entity.pdbx_description
1 polymer ?
#
loop_
_entity_poly.entity_id
_entity_poly.type
_entity_poly.pdbx_seq_one_letter_code
_entity_poly.pdbx_strand_id
1 'polypeptide(L)'
;MDKILDDILKTLPLEFKERAKEMTVDDFIIKHHFGLGLLIKDKYFYRNKTQEQLIESLGHKKKYVFLDGDVFSGIILEKLYERITTEDK
;
A
#
# COMPACT_ATOMS: atom_id res chain seq x y z
N MET A 1 -6.17 7.81 -2.84
CA MET A 1 -5.61 6.55 -2.33
C MET A 1 -6.52 5.37 -2.64
N ASP A 2 -7.85 5.51 -2.47
CA ASP A 2 -8.82 4.44 -2.80
C ASP A 2 -8.67 3.85 -4.20
N LYS A 3 -8.45 4.68 -5.24
CA LYS A 3 -8.22 4.18 -6.60
C LYS A 3 -7.03 3.22 -6.73
N ILE A 4 -5.97 3.43 -5.96
CA ILE A 4 -4.79 2.55 -5.95
C ILE A 4 -5.16 1.23 -5.24
N LEU A 5 -5.84 1.33 -4.10
CA LEU A 5 -6.28 0.17 -3.33
C LEU A 5 -7.27 -0.68 -4.13
N ASP A 6 -8.27 -0.08 -4.76
CA ASP A 6 -9.26 -0.78 -5.58
C ASP A 6 -8.61 -1.45 -6.80
N ASP A 7 -7.64 -0.79 -7.44
CA ASP A 7 -6.90 -1.39 -8.57
C ASP A 7 -6.09 -2.60 -8.12
N ILE A 8 -5.38 -2.49 -6.98
CA ILE A 8 -4.65 -3.62 -6.40
C ILE A 8 -5.62 -4.75 -6.00
N LEU A 9 -6.70 -4.44 -5.28
CA LEU A 9 -7.69 -5.43 -4.82
C LEU A 9 -8.37 -6.20 -5.95
N LYS A 10 -8.54 -5.60 -7.13
CA LYS A 10 -9.05 -6.28 -8.33
C LYS A 10 -8.05 -7.26 -8.94
N THR A 11 -6.77 -7.04 -8.73
CA THR A 11 -5.69 -7.92 -9.24
C THR A 11 -5.34 -9.05 -8.28
N LEU A 12 -5.73 -8.95 -7.01
CA LEU A 12 -5.42 -9.96 -6.00
C LEU A 12 -6.39 -11.15 -6.07
N PRO A 13 -5.88 -12.39 -6.10
CA PRO A 13 -6.73 -13.58 -6.06
C PRO A 13 -7.43 -13.70 -4.70
N LEU A 14 -8.58 -14.39 -4.67
CA LEU A 14 -9.37 -14.56 -3.44
C LEU A 14 -8.55 -15.24 -2.32
N GLU A 15 -7.80 -16.29 -2.65
CA GLU A 15 -6.92 -17.01 -1.73
C GLU A 15 -5.89 -16.09 -1.05
N PHE A 16 -5.43 -15.05 -1.75
CA PHE A 16 -4.51 -14.07 -1.18
C PHE A 16 -5.21 -13.25 -0.10
N LYS A 17 -6.46 -12.82 -0.35
CA LYS A 17 -7.26 -12.04 0.60
C LYS A 17 -7.59 -12.88 1.84
N GLU A 18 -7.91 -14.15 1.67
CA GLU A 18 -8.16 -15.07 2.78
C GLU A 18 -6.90 -15.26 3.64
N ARG A 19 -5.75 -15.57 3.01
CA ARG A 19 -4.48 -15.69 3.74
C ARG A 19 -4.07 -14.40 4.44
N ALA A 20 -4.38 -13.24 3.85
CA ALA A 20 -4.10 -11.96 4.49
C ALA A 20 -4.88 -11.77 5.79
N LYS A 21 -6.10 -12.30 5.92
CA LYS A 21 -6.88 -12.25 7.16
C LYS A 21 -6.32 -13.14 8.28
N GLU A 22 -5.51 -14.13 7.94
CA GLU A 22 -4.90 -15.07 8.90
C GLU A 22 -3.59 -14.55 9.52
N MET A 23 -3.08 -13.42 9.06
CA MET A 23 -1.80 -12.85 9.53
C MET A 23 -2.00 -11.47 10.16
N THR A 24 -1.02 -11.02 10.94
CA THR A 24 -1.03 -9.65 11.47
C THR A 24 -0.70 -8.63 10.37
N VAL A 25 -1.03 -7.35 10.60
CA VAL A 25 -0.68 -6.27 9.68
C VAL A 25 0.85 -6.18 9.47
N ASP A 26 1.64 -6.39 10.52
CA ASP A 26 3.10 -6.34 10.44
C ASP A 26 3.65 -7.50 9.62
N ASP A 27 3.16 -8.72 9.83
CA ASP A 27 3.52 -9.90 9.04
C ASP A 27 3.12 -9.73 7.57
N PHE A 28 1.95 -9.14 7.32
CA PHE A 28 1.48 -8.84 5.98
C PHE A 28 2.43 -7.87 5.27
N ILE A 29 2.79 -6.77 5.93
CA ILE A 29 3.70 -5.76 5.38
C ILE A 29 5.07 -6.40 5.10
N ILE A 30 5.68 -7.10 6.06
CA ILE A 30 7.00 -7.72 5.90
C ILE A 30 7.00 -8.73 4.75
N LYS A 31 6.01 -9.61 4.70
CA LYS A 31 5.91 -10.68 3.71
C LYS A 31 5.70 -10.14 2.29
N HIS A 32 4.99 -9.02 2.14
CA HIS A 32 4.61 -8.48 0.84
C HIS A 32 5.42 -7.25 0.43
N HIS A 33 6.31 -6.75 1.28
CA HIS A 33 7.17 -5.60 1.00
C HIS A 33 8.00 -5.79 -0.27
N PHE A 34 8.63 -6.96 -0.44
CA PHE A 34 9.49 -7.22 -1.60
C PHE A 34 8.72 -7.60 -2.88
N GLY A 35 7.50 -8.12 -2.77
CA GLY A 35 6.69 -8.47 -3.94
C GLY A 35 5.76 -7.33 -4.33
N LEU A 36 4.68 -7.21 -3.56
CA LEU A 36 3.63 -6.23 -3.80
C LEU A 36 4.15 -4.80 -3.59
N GLY A 37 5.03 -4.58 -2.60
CA GLY A 37 5.62 -3.27 -2.35
C GLY A 37 6.50 -2.76 -3.51
N LEU A 38 7.28 -3.63 -4.17
CA LEU A 38 8.00 -3.29 -5.40
C LEU A 38 7.04 -2.89 -6.54
N LEU A 39 5.97 -3.66 -6.74
CA LEU A 39 4.96 -3.37 -7.76
C LEU A 39 4.27 -2.03 -7.48
N ILE A 40 3.93 -1.75 -6.22
CA ILE A 40 3.31 -0.50 -5.79
C ILE A 40 4.24 0.69 -6.11
N LYS A 41 5.54 0.55 -5.80
CA LYS A 41 6.55 1.56 -6.12
C LYS A 41 6.67 1.80 -7.62
N ASP A 42 6.87 0.76 -8.43
CA ASP A 42 7.04 0.91 -9.88
C ASP A 42 5.78 1.50 -10.54
N LYS A 43 4.60 0.98 -10.18
CA LYS A 43 3.35 1.34 -10.88
C LYS A 43 2.78 2.69 -10.46
N TYR A 44 2.86 3.03 -9.17
CA TYR A 44 2.17 4.21 -8.63
C TYR A 44 3.11 5.31 -8.14
N PHE A 45 4.32 4.97 -7.69
CA PHE A 45 5.27 5.96 -7.20
C PHE A 45 6.18 6.48 -8.34
N TYR A 46 6.99 5.62 -8.96
CA TYR A 46 8.00 6.04 -9.95
C TYR A 46 7.42 6.47 -11.31
N ARG A 47 6.27 5.93 -11.72
CA ARG A 47 5.66 6.23 -13.03
C ARG A 47 4.70 7.42 -13.01
N ASN A 48 4.50 8.09 -11.87
CA ASN A 48 3.50 9.15 -11.74
C ASN A 48 4.08 10.40 -11.06
N LYS A 49 4.59 11.35 -11.86
CA LYS A 49 5.16 12.64 -11.40
C LYS A 49 4.20 13.47 -10.54
N THR A 50 2.88 13.30 -10.69
CA THR A 50 1.87 14.00 -9.88
C THR A 50 1.69 13.34 -8.50
N GLN A 51 1.95 12.03 -8.37
CA GLN A 51 1.91 11.33 -7.08
C GLN A 51 3.19 11.48 -6.27
N GLU A 52 4.33 11.77 -6.90
CA GLU A 52 5.51 12.30 -6.19
C GLU A 52 5.17 13.59 -5.41
N GLN A 53 4.25 14.42 -5.94
CA GLN A 53 3.83 15.69 -5.32
C GLN A 53 2.65 15.56 -4.36
N LEU A 54 1.70 14.64 -4.60
CA LEU A 54 0.46 14.54 -3.82
C LEU A 54 0.69 14.28 -2.32
N ILE A 55 1.86 13.73 -1.96
CA ILE A 55 2.20 13.39 -0.58
C ILE A 55 2.70 14.61 0.24
N GLU A 56 2.97 15.76 -0.40
CA GLU A 56 3.10 17.03 0.35
C GLU A 56 1.81 17.36 1.12
N SER A 57 0.65 16.94 0.61
CA SER A 57 -0.65 17.22 1.25
C SER A 57 -1.01 16.27 2.42
N LEU A 58 -0.28 15.17 2.59
CA LEU A 58 -0.56 14.13 3.59
C LEU A 58 0.27 14.27 4.88
N GLY A 59 1.11 15.31 5.02
CA GLY A 59 2.16 15.35 6.03
C GLY A 59 2.26 16.61 6.89
N HIS A 60 1.22 16.95 7.67
CA HIS A 60 1.39 17.80 8.87
C HIS A 60 2.15 17.08 10.01
N LYS A 61 3.17 16.28 9.69
CA LYS A 61 4.19 15.80 10.61
C LYS A 61 5.56 16.14 10.02
N LYS A 62 6.17 17.19 10.57
CA LYS A 62 7.59 17.52 10.41
C LYS A 62 8.41 16.24 10.55
N LYS A 63 9.03 15.75 9.46
CA LYS A 63 10.23 14.89 9.37
C LYS A 63 10.25 13.88 8.21
N TYR A 64 9.68 14.16 7.04
CA TYR A 64 10.06 13.37 5.85
C TYR A 64 10.18 14.30 4.65
N VAL A 65 11.41 14.74 4.41
CA VAL A 65 11.79 15.48 3.20
C VAL A 65 11.98 14.40 2.13
N PHE A 66 11.03 14.33 1.18
CA PHE A 66 10.82 13.23 0.22
C PHE A 66 10.35 11.91 0.87
N LEU A 67 9.18 11.40 0.48
CA LEU A 67 8.85 10.02 0.82
C LEU A 67 9.76 9.11 0.00
N ASP A 68 10.49 8.24 0.70
CA ASP A 68 11.06 7.05 0.11
C ASP A 68 9.91 6.18 -0.45
N GLY A 69 10.11 5.59 -1.63
CA GLY A 69 9.16 4.65 -2.21
C GLY A 69 8.81 3.53 -1.23
N ASP A 70 9.74 3.17 -0.34
CA ASP A 70 9.51 2.18 0.72
C ASP A 70 8.42 2.62 1.70
N VAL A 71 8.46 3.88 2.17
CA VAL A 71 7.45 4.44 3.07
C VAL A 71 6.09 4.51 2.36
N PHE A 72 6.08 4.94 1.10
CA PHE A 72 4.84 4.95 0.31
C PHE A 72 4.24 3.55 0.17
N SER A 73 5.06 2.57 -0.17
CA SER A 73 4.61 1.18 -0.31
C SER A 73 4.09 0.59 1.00
N GLY A 74 4.73 0.92 2.13
CA GLY A 74 4.27 0.52 3.46
C GLY A 74 2.89 1.06 3.80
N ILE A 75 2.63 2.34 3.54
CA ILE A 75 1.31 2.97 3.77
C ILE A 75 0.23 2.29 2.91
N ILE A 76 0.53 1.99 1.64
CA ILE A 76 -0.41 1.29 0.76
C ILE A 76 -0.69 -0.13 1.27
N LEU A 77 0.35 -0.86 1.70
CA LEU A 77 0.20 -2.21 2.24
C LEU A 77 -0.64 -2.25 3.52
N GLU A 78 -0.42 -1.31 4.43
CA GLU A 78 -1.21 -1.16 5.67
C GLU A 78 -2.69 -0.90 5.34
N LYS A 79 -2.97 0.07 4.46
CA LYS A 79 -4.34 0.40 4.04
C LYS A 79 -5.02 -0.72 3.26
N LEU A 80 -4.25 -1.47 2.48
CA LEU A 80 -4.73 -2.64 1.76
C LEU A 80 -5.15 -3.75 2.72
N TYR A 81 -4.35 -4.01 3.75
CA TYR A 81 -4.67 -4.99 4.80
C TYR A 81 -5.93 -4.58 5.55
N GLU A 82 -6.05 -3.32 5.98
CA GLU A 82 -7.26 -2.81 6.63
C GLU A 82 -8.51 -3.05 5.78
N ARG A 83 -8.43 -2.81 4.47
CA ARG A 83 -9.58 -2.97 3.57
C ARG A 83 -9.98 -4.44 3.40
N ILE A 84 -8.99 -5.32 3.20
CA ILE A 84 -9.22 -6.77 3.11
C ILE A 84 -9.88 -7.33 4.37
N THR A 85 -9.48 -6.84 5.55
CA THR A 85 -9.98 -7.32 6.84
C THR A 85 -11.30 -6.66 7.26
N THR A 86 -11.64 -5.49 6.70
CA THR A 86 -12.87 -4.76 7.02
C THR A 86 -14.04 -5.06 6.07
N GLU A 87 -13.78 -5.42 4.80
CA GLU A 87 -14.84 -5.80 3.84
C GLU A 87 -15.61 -7.08 4.20
N ASP A 88 -15.20 -7.80 5.26
CA ASP A 88 -15.88 -9.01 5.76
C ASP A 88 -16.82 -8.77 6.96
N LYS A 89 -17.00 -7.51 7.39
CA LYS A 89 -17.94 -7.16 8.48
C LYS A 89 -19.28 -6.67 7.98
#